data_AF-A0A967ZF09-F1
#
_entry.id   AF-A0A967ZF09-F1
#
_cell.length_a   1.000
_cell.length_b   1.000
_cell.length_c   1.000
_cell.angle_alpha   90.00
_cell.angle_beta   90.00
_cell.angle_gamma   90.00
#
_symmetry.space_group_name_H-M   'P 1'
#
loop_
_entity.id
_entity.type
_entity.pdbx_description
1 polymer ?
#
loop_
_entity_poly.entity_id
_entity_poly.type
_entity_poly.pdbx_seq_one_letter_code
_entity_poly.pdbx_strand_id
1 'polypeptide(L)'
;DIIEASTLHDSLDDALADATWVVGTTARARTAGRTYTRSDEIGPVIAERGAHGTVAVLFGREDRGLTNEALDRCHQVVIIPTDPEYSSLNL
;
A
#
# COMPACT_ATOMS: atom_id res chain seq x y z
N ASP A 1 -3.40 0.98 23.15
CA ASP A 1 -2.71 -0.18 22.59
C ASP A 1 -2.20 0.05 21.16
N ILE A 2 -2.98 -0.13 20.09
CA ILE A 2 -2.46 -0.02 18.70
C ILE A 2 -1.80 1.33 18.37
N ILE A 3 -2.40 2.44 18.80
CA ILE A 3 -1.81 3.78 18.58
C ILE A 3 -0.56 3.97 19.45
N GLU A 4 -0.54 3.43 20.66
CA GLU A 4 0.62 3.53 21.55
C GLU A 4 1.80 2.67 21.06
N ALA A 5 1.50 1.57 20.38
CA ALA A 5 2.48 0.69 19.74
C ALA A 5 2.92 1.19 18.35
N SER A 6 2.32 2.27 17.84
CA SER A 6 2.72 2.83 16.54
C SER A 6 4.08 3.51 16.62
N THR A 7 4.87 3.37 15.56
CA THR A 7 6.19 3.99 15.44
C THR A 7 6.14 5.13 14.43
N LEU A 8 6.88 6.20 14.73
CA LEU A 8 7.14 7.27 13.76
C LEU A 8 8.52 7.06 13.16
N HIS A 9 8.60 7.26 11.85
CA HIS A 9 9.82 7.18 11.06
C HIS A 9 10.00 8.48 10.27
N ASP A 10 11.24 8.91 10.09
CA ASP A 10 11.55 10.15 9.35
C ASP A 10 11.45 9.97 7.83
N SER A 11 11.55 8.72 7.35
CA SER A 11 11.44 8.38 5.94
C SER A 11 10.63 7.11 5.70
N LEU A 12 10.12 6.98 4.48
CA LEU A 12 9.43 5.76 4.04
C LEU A 12 10.38 4.56 4.00
N ASP A 13 11.63 4.78 3.60
CA ASP A 13 12.62 3.71 3.50
C ASP A 13 12.95 3.14 4.90
N ASP A 14 13.01 3.99 5.93
CA ASP A 14 13.18 3.54 7.32
C ASP A 14 11.96 2.75 7.82
N ALA A 15 10.74 3.19 7.47
CA ALA A 15 9.51 2.50 7.83
C ALA A 15 9.36 1.13 7.13
N LEU A 16 10.07 0.94 6.01
CA LEU A 16 10.04 -0.28 5.18
C LEU A 16 11.25 -1.19 5.39
N ALA A 17 12.22 -0.82 6.23
CA ALA A 17 13.51 -1.50 6.35
C ALA A 17 13.38 -3.01 6.65
N ASP A 18 12.39 -3.40 7.46
CA ASP A 18 12.14 -4.79 7.85
C ASP A 18 11.13 -5.51 6.94
N ALA A 19 10.53 -4.81 5.97
CA ALA A 19 9.51 -5.37 5.09
C ALA A 19 10.15 -6.18 3.95
N THR A 20 9.77 -7.46 3.84
CA THR A 20 10.20 -8.33 2.74
C THR A 20 9.29 -8.20 1.53
N TRP A 21 8.10 -7.64 1.71
CA TRP A 21 7.13 -7.44 0.64
C TRP A 21 6.24 -6.23 0.94
N VAL A 22 6.01 -5.40 -0.07
CA VAL A 22 5.36 -4.08 0.10
C VAL A 22 4.21 -3.94 -0.90
N VAL A 23 3.02 -3.61 -0.38
CA VAL A 23 1.80 -3.40 -1.14
C VAL A 23 1.39 -1.93 -1.06
N GLY A 24 1.27 -1.27 -2.20
CA GLY A 24 0.71 0.08 -2.28
C GLY A 24 -0.79 0.06 -2.55
N THR A 25 -1.53 1.06 -2.08
CA THR A 25 -2.95 1.24 -2.39
C THR A 25 -3.17 2.43 -3.33
N THR A 26 -4.11 2.31 -4.26
CA THR A 26 -4.49 3.40 -5.16
C THR A 26 -5.94 3.30 -5.60
N ALA A 27 -6.53 4.45 -5.94
CA ALA A 27 -7.83 4.50 -6.60
C ALA A 27 -7.74 4.19 -8.11
N ARG A 28 -6.58 4.38 -8.75
CA ARG A 28 -6.44 4.29 -10.22
C ARG A 28 -5.07 3.77 -10.65
N ALA A 29 -5.03 2.89 -11.65
CA ALA A 29 -3.80 2.53 -12.33
C ALA A 29 -3.38 3.66 -13.28
N ARG A 30 -2.24 4.31 -13.00
CA ARG A 30 -1.74 5.46 -13.79
C ARG A 30 -0.36 5.22 -14.40
N THR A 31 0.46 4.37 -13.79
CA THR A 31 1.87 4.18 -14.16
C THR A 31 2.06 2.82 -14.82
N ALA A 32 2.59 2.81 -16.05
CA ALA A 32 2.95 1.58 -16.76
C ALA A 32 4.12 0.86 -16.06
N GLY A 33 4.15 -0.47 -16.14
CA GLY A 33 5.22 -1.30 -15.57
C GLY A 33 5.04 -1.72 -14.11
N ARG A 34 3.95 -1.31 -13.44
CA ARG A 34 3.59 -1.81 -12.11
C ARG A 34 2.63 -3.00 -12.19
N THR A 35 2.76 -3.92 -11.24
CA THR A 35 1.82 -5.03 -11.06
C THR A 35 0.59 -4.53 -10.31
N TYR A 36 -0.55 -4.44 -10.99
CA TYR A 36 -1.81 -4.05 -10.39
C TYR A 36 -2.68 -5.26 -10.09
N THR A 37 -3.38 -5.21 -8.96
CA THR A 37 -4.32 -6.27 -8.53
C THR A 37 -5.55 -5.65 -7.90
N ARG A 38 -6.68 -6.34 -7.97
CA ARG A 38 -7.91 -5.86 -7.34
C ARG A 38 -7.89 -6.16 -5.85
N SER A 39 -8.58 -5.33 -5.06
CA SER A 39 -8.61 -5.46 -3.60
C SER A 39 -9.21 -6.78 -3.10
N ASP A 40 -10.10 -7.42 -3.87
CA ASP A 40 -10.70 -8.73 -3.55
C ASP A 40 -9.73 -9.91 -3.74
N GLU A 41 -8.64 -9.72 -4.48
CA GLU A 41 -7.69 -10.78 -4.80
C GLU A 41 -6.42 -10.74 -3.91
N ILE A 42 -6.15 -9.62 -3.23
CA ILE A 42 -4.87 -9.41 -2.53
C ILE A 42 -4.78 -10.13 -1.18
N GLY A 43 -5.92 -10.38 -0.52
CA GLY A 43 -5.96 -10.95 0.83
C GLY A 43 -5.20 -12.27 0.98
N PRO A 44 -5.47 -13.29 0.15
CA PRO A 44 -4.72 -14.56 0.17
C PRO A 44 -3.22 -14.38 -0.09
N VAL A 45 -2.84 -13.45 -0.97
CA VAL A 45 -1.44 -13.16 -1.30
C VAL A 45 -0.72 -12.55 -0.10
N ILE A 46 -1.34 -11.60 0.60
CA ILE A 46 -0.79 -11.01 1.83
C ILE A 46 -0.59 -12.10 2.90
N ALA A 47 -1.58 -12.98 3.08
CA ALA A 47 -1.50 -14.05 4.07
C ALA A 47 -0.37 -15.05 3.76
N GLU A 48 -0.22 -15.46 2.49
CA GLU A 48 0.86 -16.34 2.05
C GLU A 48 2.23 -15.69 2.25
N ARG A 49 2.40 -14.44 1.80
CA ARG A 49 3.67 -13.71 1.95
C ARG A 49 4.01 -13.44 3.42
N GLY A 50 3.01 -13.14 4.23
CA GLY A 50 3.13 -12.92 5.67
C GLY A 50 3.63 -14.14 6.44
N ALA A 51 3.42 -15.35 5.91
CA ALA A 51 3.98 -16.57 6.48
C ALA A 51 5.51 -16.69 6.30
N HIS A 52 6.10 -15.88 5.41
CA HIS A 52 7.52 -15.95 5.03
C HIS A 52 8.31 -14.68 5.39
N GLY A 53 7.64 -13.62 5.87
CA GLY A 53 8.29 -12.39 6.32
C GLY A 53 7.31 -11.25 6.51
N THR A 54 7.83 -10.09 6.91
CA THR A 54 7.02 -8.89 7.18
C THR A 54 6.44 -8.32 5.89
N VAL A 55 5.11 -8.23 5.83
CA VAL A 55 4.39 -7.55 4.75
C VAL A 55 3.99 -6.15 5.19
N ALA A 56 4.38 -5.13 4.42
CA ALA A 56 3.94 -3.76 4.62
C ALA A 56 2.82 -3.39 3.65
N VAL A 57 1.74 -2.79 4.17
CA VAL A 57 0.66 -2.23 3.36
C VAL A 57 0.67 -0.71 3.51
N LEU A 58 0.88 -0.01 2.39
CA LEU A 58 1.00 1.43 2.35
C LEU A 58 -0.33 2.09 2.01
N PHE A 59 -0.73 3.01 2.88
CA PHE A 59 -1.86 3.91 2.68
C PHE A 59 -1.33 5.32 2.39
N GLY A 60 -1.89 5.92 1.34
CA GLY A 60 -1.56 7.29 0.97
C GLY A 60 -2.27 8.33 1.83
N ARG A 61 -1.90 9.59 1.63
CA ARG A 61 -2.64 10.70 2.22
C ARG A 61 -4.06 10.74 1.67
N GLU A 62 -5.04 11.09 2.48
CA GLU A 62 -6.45 11.19 2.08
C GLU A 62 -6.66 12.12 0.86
N ASP A 63 -5.91 13.23 0.79
CA ASP A 63 -6.06 14.25 -0.25
C ASP A 63 -5.29 13.94 -1.56
N ARG A 64 -4.22 13.14 -1.48
CA ARG A 64 -3.24 13.00 -2.58
C ARG A 64 -2.86 11.56 -2.91
N GLY A 65 -3.23 10.59 -2.08
CA GLY A 65 -2.78 9.22 -2.18
C GLY A 65 -1.27 9.06 -1.94
N LEU A 66 -0.72 7.97 -2.46
CA LEU A 66 0.71 7.69 -2.44
C LEU A 66 1.42 8.48 -3.56
N THR A 67 2.62 8.98 -3.27
CA THR A 67 3.48 9.57 -4.31
C THR A 67 3.96 8.49 -5.28
N ASN A 68 4.38 8.89 -6.48
CA ASN A 68 5.00 7.94 -7.41
C ASN A 68 6.24 7.28 -6.82
N GLU A 69 7.04 8.05 -6.08
CA GLU A 69 8.19 7.54 -5.33
C GLU A 69 7.81 6.41 -4.38
N ALA A 70 6.74 6.60 -3.60
CA ALA A 70 6.27 5.58 -2.66
C ALA A 70 5.78 4.33 -3.41
N LEU A 71 5.07 4.52 -4.52
CA LEU A 71 4.58 3.43 -5.36
C LEU A 71 5.71 2.66 -6.07
N ASP A 72 6.86 3.29 -6.33
CA ASP A 72 8.04 2.64 -6.91
C ASP A 72 8.75 1.71 -5.91
N ARG A 73 8.47 1.86 -4.62
CA ARG A 73 8.93 0.93 -3.56
C ARG A 73 7.97 -0.24 -3.34
N CYS A 74 6.82 -0.24 -4.02
CA CYS A 74 5.85 -1.31 -3.92
C CYS A 74 6.18 -2.45 -4.88
N HIS A 75 6.11 -3.67 -4.38
CA HIS A 75 6.18 -4.88 -5.19
C HIS A 75 4.87 -5.11 -5.95
N GLN A 76 3.75 -4.66 -5.38
CA GLN A 76 2.42 -4.79 -5.94
C GLN A 76 1.56 -3.58 -5.55
N VAL A 77 0.66 -3.18 -6.44
CA VAL A 77 -0.25 -2.06 -6.21
C VAL A 77 -1.69 -2.56 -6.28
N VAL A 78 -2.44 -2.37 -5.21
CA VAL A 78 -3.85 -2.72 -5.13
C VAL A 78 -4.69 -1.54 -5.59
N ILE A 79 -5.57 -1.82 -6.55
CA ILE A 79 -6.63 -0.90 -6.94
C ILE A 79 -7.81 -1.13 -6.02
N ILE A 80 -8.11 -0.15 -5.17
CA ILE A 80 -9.33 -0.14 -4.38
C ILE A 80 -10.39 0.57 -5.23
N PRO A 81 -11.44 -0.14 -5.69
CA PRO A 81 -12.46 0.46 -6.52
C PRO A 81 -13.14 1.57 -5.72
N THR A 82 -13.02 2.79 -6.21
CA THR A 82 -13.73 3.96 -5.72
C THR A 82 -14.62 4.48 -6.82
N ASP A 83 -15.70 5.17 -6.43
CA ASP A 83 -16.59 5.77 -7.41
C ASP A 83 -15.80 6.78 -8.26
N PRO A 84 -15.89 6.77 -9.60
CA PRO A 84 -15.18 7.72 -10.44
C PRO A 84 -15.53 9.19 -10.14
N GLU A 85 -16.75 9.46 -9.67
CA GLU A 85 -17.25 10.76 -9.22
C GLU A 85 -16.85 11.06 -7.75
N TYR A 86 -16.60 10.03 -6.95
CA TYR A 86 -16.12 10.11 -5.57
C TYR A 86 -14.94 9.16 -5.33
N SER A 87 -13.77 9.53 -5.85
CA SER A 87 -12.60 8.65 -5.85
C SER A 87 -11.81 8.62 -4.53
N SER A 88 -12.37 9.18 -3.46
CA SER A 88 -11.72 9.28 -2.15
C SER A 88 -12.43 8.36 -1.16
N LEU A 89 -11.68 7.41 -0.61
CA LEU A 89 -12.05 6.68 0.60
C LEU A 89 -11.30 7.33 1.76
N ASN A 90 -11.99 7.53 2.87
CA ASN A 90 -11.36 8.06 4.08
C ASN A 90 -10.47 6.97 4.69
N LEU A 91 -9.31 7.39 5.21
CA LEU A 91 -8.40 6.57 6.01
C LEU A 91 -8.84 6.54 7.47
#